data_AF-A0A4S2KXF5-F1
#
_entry.id   AF-A0A4S2KXF5-F1
#
_cell.length_a   1.000
_cell.length_b   1.000
_cell.length_c   1.000
_cell.angle_alpha   90.00
_cell.angle_beta   90.00
_cell.angle_gamma   90.00
#
_symmetry.space_group_name_H-M   'P 1'
#
loop_
_entity.id
_entity.type
_entity.pdbx_description
1 polymer ?
#
loop_
_entity_poly.entity_id
_entity_poly.type
_entity_poly.pdbx_seq_one_letter_code
_entity_poly.pdbx_strand_id
1 'polypeptide(L)'
;MLLAASMSPHFQFTASEWPNGHYVHTLAGYKEEPMSYHYWLLYRLPSPPEPSSPPGNQLVAPGGVDNLQISEGEHYLFWYKKL
;
A
#
# COMPACT_ATOMS: atom_id res chain seq x y z
N MET A 1 -0.76 9.73 0.88
CA MET A 1 0.43 9.22 0.14
C MET A 1 1.32 10.34 -0.40
N LEU A 2 0.79 11.33 -1.12
CA LEU A 2 1.58 12.44 -1.69
C LEU A 2 2.47 13.16 -0.66
N LEU A 3 1.95 13.45 0.54
CA LEU A 3 2.72 14.06 1.62
C LEU A 3 3.89 13.17 2.07
N ALA A 4 3.71 11.85 2.18
CA ALA A 4 4.80 10.96 2.53
C ALA A 4 5.89 10.97 1.43
N ALA A 5 5.49 10.93 0.17
CA ALA A 5 6.40 11.01 -0.98
C ALA A 5 7.21 12.31 -1.01
N SER A 6 6.64 13.45 -0.57
CA SER A 6 7.39 14.71 -0.47
C SER A 6 8.35 14.77 0.72
N MET A 7 8.12 13.97 1.76
CA MET A 7 8.98 13.92 2.95
C MET A 7 10.21 13.02 2.77
N SER A 8 10.12 11.95 1.99
CA SER A 8 11.24 11.02 1.80
C SER A 8 11.16 10.26 0.47
N PRO A 9 12.29 10.03 -0.20
CA PRO A 9 12.34 9.22 -1.42
C PRO A 9 11.87 7.78 -1.21
N HIS A 10 11.93 7.26 0.03
CA HIS A 10 11.44 5.93 0.38
C HIS A 10 9.92 5.79 0.25
N PHE A 11 9.18 6.88 0.13
CA PHE A 11 7.73 6.88 -0.07
C PHE A 11 7.31 7.27 -1.48
N GLN A 12 8.26 7.45 -2.40
CA GLN A 12 7.95 7.72 -3.80
C GLN A 12 7.20 6.54 -4.41
N PHE A 13 6.15 6.84 -5.18
CA PHE A 13 5.28 5.82 -5.77
C PHE A 13 4.86 6.24 -7.17
N THR A 14 4.44 5.25 -7.97
CA THR A 14 3.74 5.49 -9.24
C THR A 14 2.42 4.74 -9.23
N ALA A 15 1.40 5.36 -9.80
CA ALA A 15 0.08 4.80 -9.93
C ALA A 15 -0.46 4.98 -11.35
N SER A 16 -1.31 4.05 -11.77
CA SER A 16 -2.07 4.13 -13.01
C SER A 16 -3.52 4.47 -12.68
N GLU A 17 -4.15 5.31 -13.50
CA GLU A 17 -5.59 5.58 -13.38
C GLU A 17 -6.39 4.40 -13.93
N TRP A 18 -7.31 3.89 -13.12
CA TRP A 18 -8.26 2.83 -13.49
C TRP A 18 -9.69 3.36 -13.29
N PRO A 19 -10.72 2.73 -13.89
CA PRO A 19 -12.11 3.19 -13.73
C PRO A 19 -12.60 3.28 -12.28
N ASN A 20 -11.97 2.56 -11.36
CA ASN A 20 -12.28 2.51 -9.93
C ASN A 20 -11.33 3.33 -9.05
N GLY A 21 -10.45 4.14 -9.65
CA GLY A 21 -9.48 5.01 -8.96
C GLY A 21 -8.02 4.69 -9.32
N HIS A 22 -7.10 5.22 -8.53
CA HIS A 22 -5.67 5.02 -8.74
C HIS A 22 -5.19 3.66 -8.23
N TYR A 23 -4.48 2.95 -9.10
CA TYR A 23 -3.83 1.69 -8.78
C TYR A 23 -2.32 1.89 -8.59
N VAL A 24 -1.85 1.78 -7.34
CA VAL A 24 -0.43 1.92 -6.99
C VAL A 24 0.32 0.64 -7.34
N HIS A 25 1.21 0.73 -8.33
CA HIS A 25 1.92 -0.43 -8.87
C HIS A 25 3.45 -0.37 -8.64
N THR A 26 3.98 0.76 -8.18
CA THR A 26 5.39 0.90 -7.81
C THR A 26 5.49 1.74 -6.55
N LEU A 27 6.31 1.31 -5.58
CA LEU A 27 6.62 2.09 -4.38
C LEU A 27 8.08 1.87 -3.99
N ALA A 28 8.78 2.93 -3.57
CA ALA A 28 10.21 2.92 -3.26
C ALA A 28 11.11 2.31 -4.36
N GLY A 29 10.71 2.43 -5.63
CA GLY A 29 11.41 1.85 -6.78
C GLY A 29 11.10 0.37 -7.05
N TYR A 30 10.33 -0.31 -6.21
CA TYR A 30 9.92 -1.70 -6.43
C TYR A 30 8.59 -1.73 -7.18
N LYS A 31 8.65 -2.17 -8.43
CA LYS A 31 7.49 -2.40 -9.28
C LYS A 31 6.88 -3.76 -8.96
N GLU A 32 5.56 -3.84 -9.02
CA GLU A 32 4.88 -5.13 -9.04
C GLU A 32 5.27 -5.98 -10.25
N GLU A 33 5.16 -7.29 -10.09
CA GLU A 33 5.42 -8.26 -11.16
C GLU A 33 4.28 -9.29 -11.14
N PRO A 34 3.16 -9.01 -11.83
CA PRO A 34 1.99 -9.86 -11.78
C PRO A 34 2.25 -11.29 -12.27
N MET A 35 3.17 -11.49 -13.22
CA MET A 35 3.57 -12.80 -13.72
C MET A 35 4.32 -13.63 -12.68
N SER A 36 5.03 -12.97 -11.77
CA SER A 36 5.76 -13.57 -10.64
C SER A 36 4.94 -13.54 -9.35
N TYR A 37 3.67 -13.16 -9.43
CA TYR A 37 2.79 -12.98 -8.28
C TYR A 37 3.33 -12.02 -7.20
N HIS A 38 4.08 -11.00 -7.63
CA HIS A 38 4.55 -9.93 -6.74
C HIS A 38 3.60 -8.73 -6.81
N TYR A 39 2.99 -8.36 -5.68
CA TYR A 39 2.00 -7.30 -5.62
C TYR A 39 2.18 -6.39 -4.41
N TRP A 40 1.71 -5.15 -4.55
CA TRP A 40 1.53 -4.24 -3.43
C TRP A 40 0.14 -4.43 -2.84
N LEU A 41 0.07 -4.73 -1.54
CA LEU A 41 -1.17 -4.82 -0.80
C LEU A 41 -1.27 -3.66 0.18
N LEU A 42 -2.46 -3.04 0.22
CA LEU A 42 -2.80 -1.99 1.18
C LEU A 42 -3.54 -2.61 2.37
N TYR A 43 -3.03 -2.34 3.57
CA TYR A 43 -3.61 -2.78 4.83
C TYR A 43 -4.05 -1.61 5.67
N ARG A 44 -5.06 -1.85 6.50
CA ARG A 44 -5.47 -0.98 7.61
C ARG A 44 -5.30 -1.76 8.91
N LEU A 45 -4.50 -1.23 9.82
CA LEU A 45 -4.05 -1.90 11.04
C LEU A 45 -4.49 -1.11 12.27
N PRO A 46 -4.95 -1.79 13.34
CA PRO A 46 -5.32 -1.15 14.61
C PRO A 46 -4.11 -0.76 15.46
N SER A 47 -2.90 -1.16 15.06
CA SER A 47 -1.64 -0.89 15.76
C SER A 47 -0.50 -0.74 14.74
N PRO A 48 0.66 -0.18 15.14
CA PRO A 48 1.82 -0.10 14.27
C PRO A 48 2.19 -1.47 13.67
N PRO A 49 2.66 -1.51 12.40
CA PRO A 49 3.04 -2.76 11.75
C PRO A 49 4.34 -3.34 12.32
N GLU A 50 4.42 -4.66 12.38
CA GLU A 50 5.65 -5.40 12.70
C GLU A 50 6.52 -5.55 11.43
N PRO A 51 7.73 -4.95 11.36
CA PRO A 51 8.49 -4.89 10.11
C PRO A 51 8.88 -6.25 9.51
N SER A 52 9.01 -7.27 10.35
CA SER A 52 9.42 -8.63 9.94
C SER A 52 8.26 -9.58 9.69
N SER A 53 7.00 -9.14 9.85
CA SER A 53 5.83 -10.01 9.72
C SER A 53 4.77 -9.37 8.84
N PRO A 54 4.32 -10.05 7.75
CA PRO A 54 3.21 -9.54 6.97
C PRO A 54 1.92 -9.55 7.81
N PRO A 55 1.05 -8.53 7.68
CA PRO A 55 -0.27 -8.58 8.29
C PRO A 55 -1.14 -9.68 7.68
N GLY A 56 -2.06 -10.21 8.47
CA GLY A 56 -3.03 -11.20 7.99
C GLY A 56 -3.99 -10.62 6.94
N ASN A 57 -4.47 -11.46 6.03
CA ASN A 57 -5.34 -11.06 4.92
C ASN A 57 -6.66 -10.37 5.39
N GLN A 58 -7.11 -10.64 6.61
CA GLN A 58 -8.29 -10.01 7.21
C GLN A 58 -8.12 -8.51 7.46
N LEU A 59 -6.88 -8.00 7.43
CA LEU A 59 -6.54 -6.59 7.62
C LEU A 59 -6.33 -5.85 6.28
N VAL A 60 -6.52 -6.52 5.14
CA VAL A 60 -6.47 -5.87 3.83
C VAL A 60 -7.54 -4.78 3.80
N ALA A 61 -7.15 -3.61 3.31
CA ALA A 61 -8.04 -2.47 3.24
C ALA A 61 -9.28 -2.79 2.38
N PRO A 62 -10.48 -2.35 2.78
CA PRO A 62 -11.73 -2.69 2.08
C PRO A 62 -11.90 -1.98 0.72
N GLY A 63 -10.96 -1.11 0.33
CA GLY A 63 -10.99 -0.36 -0.91
C GLY A 63 -9.61 0.16 -1.33
N GLY A 64 -9.54 0.72 -2.54
CA GLY A 64 -8.34 1.35 -3.08
C GLY A 64 -8.00 2.68 -2.39
N VAL A 65 -6.83 3.22 -2.72
CA VAL A 65 -6.25 4.41 -2.07
C VAL A 65 -7.14 5.64 -2.12
N ASP A 66 -7.94 5.80 -3.17
CA ASP A 66 -8.83 6.95 -3.35
C ASP A 66 -10.10 6.87 -2.51
N ASN A 67 -10.57 5.65 -2.21
CA ASN A 67 -11.83 5.40 -1.52
C ASN A 67 -11.62 5.08 -0.03
N LEU A 68 -10.37 5.06 0.42
CA LEU A 68 -10.02 4.72 1.79
C LEU A 68 -10.30 5.90 2.73
N GLN A 69 -11.23 5.71 3.67
CA GLN A 69 -11.41 6.67 4.76
C GLN A 69 -10.29 6.53 5.79
N ILE A 70 -9.60 7.64 6.04
CA ILE A 70 -8.51 7.73 7.01
C ILE A 70 -9.07 8.15 8.36
N SER A 71 -8.73 7.41 9.41
CA SER A 71 -9.13 7.71 10.79
C SER A 71 -7.90 7.93 11.67
N GLU A 72 -8.04 8.81 12.66
CA GLU A 72 -7.03 9.01 13.68
C GLU A 72 -6.80 7.71 14.48
N GLY A 73 -5.54 7.40 14.78
CA GLY A 73 -5.14 6.18 15.49
C GLY A 73 -5.01 4.93 14.61
N GLU A 74 -5.49 4.94 13.37
CA GLU A 74 -5.31 3.83 12.43
C GLU A 74 -3.95 3.91 11.72
N HIS A 75 -3.41 2.75 11.39
CA HIS A 75 -2.15 2.63 10.67
C HIS A 75 -2.36 2.03 9.29
N TYR A 76 -1.77 2.65 8.27
CA TYR A 76 -1.92 2.23 6.88
C TYR A 76 -0.57 1.74 6.34
N LEU A 77 -0.55 0.51 5.84
CA LEU A 77 0.67 -0.15 5.41
C LEU A 77 0.54 -0.59 3.95
N PHE A 78 1.51 -0.21 3.13
CA PHE A 78 1.79 -0.89 1.88
C PHE A 78 2.80 -2.00 2.13
N TRP A 79 2.44 -3.22 1.78
CA TRP A 79 3.31 -4.38 1.89
C TRP A 79 3.57 -5.00 0.53
N TYR A 80 4.85 -5.21 0.20
CA TYR A 80 5.24 -5.91 -1.01
C TYR A 80 5.18 -7.42 -0.77
N LYS A 81 4.13 -8.06 -1.26
CA LYS A 81 3.92 -9.49 -1.10
C LYS A 81 4.57 -10.23 -2.27
N LYS A 82 5.50 -11.12 -1.96
CA LYS A 82 6.06 -12.11 -2.88
C LYS A 82 5.46 -13.47 -2.54
N LEU A 83 4.89 -14.16 -3.53
CA LEU A 83 4.32 -15.50 -3.41
C LEU A 83 5.30 -16.56 -3.92
#